data_AF-A0AAV3RZ20-F1
#
_entry.id   AF-A0AAV3RZ20-F1
#
_cell.length_a   1.000
_cell.length_b   1.000
_cell.length_c   1.000
_cell.angle_alpha   90.00
_cell.angle_beta   90.00
_cell.angle_gamma   90.00
#
_symmetry.space_group_name_H-M   'P 1'
#
loop_
_entity.id
_entity.type
_entity.pdbx_description
1 polymer ?
#
loop_
_entity_poly.entity_id
_entity_poly.type
_entity_poly.pdbx_seq_one_letter_code
_entity_poly.pdbx_strand_id
1 'polypeptide(L)'
;MGCMSSKRYVSPTICSDSSSTTVQRKPPPIEKTLTCTLEELCYGGIRKFKITRDLISDIGVIVQEEILTIDIKPGWKKGTKITFEGKGNEKPGILPADIIFTIDEKRHDLFERLGDDLMLIVEIPLVEALTETSITVPLLGEGEEMELPFGDTIIYPGYEKTITDLGMPKSKDTGRGDLKLKFRVQFPEELSDQQRSEFVSILEDCS
;
A
#
# COMPACT_ATOMS: atom_id res chain seq x y z
N MET A 1 24.03 -25.58 -89.24
CA MET A 1 22.84 -25.19 -90.01
C MET A 1 21.66 -26.03 -89.52
N GLY A 2 20.52 -25.42 -89.23
CA GLY A 2 19.20 -26.09 -89.19
C GLY A 2 18.60 -26.37 -87.81
N CYS A 3 17.58 -25.58 -87.46
CA CYS A 3 16.68 -25.71 -86.30
C CYS A 3 15.86 -27.01 -86.28
N MET A 4 15.34 -27.40 -85.10
CA MET A 4 13.89 -27.58 -84.89
C MET A 4 13.50 -27.74 -83.40
N SER A 5 12.38 -27.09 -83.07
CA SER A 5 11.74 -26.89 -81.77
C SER A 5 11.08 -28.15 -81.18
N SER A 6 10.89 -28.22 -79.84
CA SER A 6 9.54 -28.45 -79.24
C SER A 6 9.53 -28.27 -77.71
N LYS A 7 8.43 -27.68 -77.25
CA LYS A 7 8.09 -27.24 -75.88
C LYS A 7 7.80 -28.43 -74.95
N ARG A 8 7.98 -28.24 -73.63
CA ARG A 8 6.99 -28.66 -72.63
C ARG A 8 7.07 -27.79 -71.36
N TYR A 9 5.88 -27.41 -70.92
CA TYR A 9 5.49 -26.46 -69.87
C TYR A 9 5.95 -26.87 -68.47
N VAL A 10 6.35 -25.90 -67.65
CA VAL A 10 6.08 -25.91 -66.20
C VAL A 10 5.69 -24.49 -65.77
N SER A 11 4.57 -24.42 -65.03
CA SER A 11 3.79 -23.23 -64.68
C SER A 11 4.56 -22.14 -63.94
N PRO A 12 4.16 -20.85 -64.06
CA PRO A 12 4.68 -19.81 -63.19
C PRO A 12 4.00 -19.93 -61.83
N THR A 13 4.74 -20.42 -60.83
CA THR A 13 4.36 -20.21 -59.43
C THR A 13 4.65 -18.75 -59.10
N ILE A 14 3.62 -17.93 -59.17
CA ILE A 14 3.59 -16.60 -58.55
C ILE A 14 3.56 -16.85 -57.04
N CYS A 15 4.71 -16.72 -56.38
CA CYS A 15 4.74 -16.56 -54.93
C CYS A 15 4.50 -15.08 -54.61
N SER A 16 3.23 -14.69 -54.60
CA SER A 16 2.75 -13.51 -53.89
C SER A 16 2.18 -13.99 -52.56
N ASP A 17 2.86 -13.64 -51.48
CA ASP A 17 2.27 -13.07 -50.26
C ASP A 17 3.30 -13.16 -49.13
N SER A 18 4.12 -12.12 -49.04
CA SER A 18 4.76 -11.72 -47.80
C SER A 18 3.70 -11.16 -46.87
N SER A 19 3.02 -12.01 -46.11
CA SER A 19 2.29 -11.59 -44.91
C SER A 19 3.30 -11.21 -43.83
N SER A 20 3.89 -10.02 -43.97
CA SER A 20 4.65 -9.40 -42.89
C SER A 20 3.66 -9.02 -41.79
N THR A 21 3.45 -9.91 -40.82
CA THR A 21 2.92 -9.53 -39.51
C THR A 21 3.90 -8.54 -38.91
N THR A 22 3.67 -7.24 -39.12
CA THR A 22 4.42 -6.19 -38.43
C THR A 22 4.10 -6.30 -36.95
N VAL A 23 4.99 -6.96 -36.21
CA VAL A 23 4.95 -7.02 -34.74
C VAL A 23 5.13 -5.58 -34.24
N GLN A 24 4.03 -4.92 -33.90
CA GLN A 24 4.09 -3.58 -33.34
C GLN A 24 4.77 -3.66 -31.97
N ARG A 25 5.86 -2.91 -31.79
CA ARG A 25 6.64 -2.92 -30.56
C ARG A 25 5.92 -2.11 -29.48
N LYS A 26 5.77 -2.69 -28.29
CA LYS A 26 5.25 -1.99 -27.11
C LYS A 26 6.38 -1.24 -26.38
N PRO A 27 6.25 0.07 -26.10
CA PRO A 27 7.21 0.83 -25.30
C PRO A 27 7.29 0.32 -23.85
N PRO A 28 8.33 0.72 -23.10
CA PRO A 28 8.37 0.52 -21.66
C PRO A 28 7.17 1.16 -20.95
N PRO A 29 6.71 0.59 -19.82
CA PRO A 29 5.59 1.14 -19.07
C PRO A 29 5.96 2.48 -18.41
N ILE A 30 4.96 3.34 -18.28
CA ILE A 30 5.02 4.58 -17.51
C ILE A 30 4.73 4.23 -16.05
N GLU A 31 5.73 4.33 -15.19
CA GLU A 31 5.57 4.03 -13.76
C GLU A 31 5.10 5.27 -12.99
N LYS A 32 4.09 5.09 -12.13
CA LYS A 32 3.56 6.09 -11.21
C LYS A 32 3.45 5.51 -9.81
N THR A 33 3.68 6.33 -8.80
CA THR A 33 3.47 5.94 -7.40
C THR A 33 2.13 6.46 -6.91
N LEU A 34 1.37 5.58 -6.25
CA LEU A 34 0.11 5.92 -5.59
C LEU A 34 0.31 5.81 -4.07
N THR A 35 0.51 6.96 -3.41
CA THR A 35 0.62 7.03 -1.95
C THR A 35 -0.76 6.94 -1.31
N CYS A 36 -0.99 5.90 -0.50
CA CYS A 36 -2.24 5.64 0.21
C CYS A 36 -2.05 5.78 1.72
N THR A 37 -3.10 6.19 2.44
CA THR A 37 -3.09 6.17 3.91
C THR A 37 -3.43 4.77 4.45
N LEU A 38 -3.19 4.53 5.74
CA LEU A 38 -3.54 3.25 6.36
C LEU A 38 -5.06 3.01 6.36
N GLU A 39 -5.87 4.06 6.50
CA GLU A 39 -7.33 3.98 6.43
C GLU A 39 -7.79 3.51 5.05
N GLU A 40 -7.22 4.06 3.97
CA GLU A 40 -7.54 3.62 2.61
C GLU A 40 -7.12 2.16 2.36
N LEU A 41 -5.98 1.74 2.92
CA LEU A 41 -5.50 0.36 2.81
C LEU A 41 -6.26 -0.60 3.74
N CYS A 42 -6.94 -0.10 4.78
CA CYS A 42 -7.73 -0.89 5.71
C CYS A 42 -9.19 -1.03 5.26
N TYR A 43 -9.82 0.07 4.88
CA TYR A 43 -11.25 0.12 4.56
C TYR A 43 -11.53 0.13 3.06
N GLY A 44 -10.49 0.26 2.25
CA GLY A 44 -10.60 0.47 0.82
C GLY A 44 -10.87 1.94 0.50
N GLY A 45 -10.87 2.26 -0.79
CA GLY A 45 -11.08 3.63 -1.25
C GLY A 45 -11.06 3.74 -2.75
N ILE A 46 -11.47 4.89 -3.27
CA ILE A 46 -11.45 5.16 -4.71
C ILE A 46 -10.57 6.38 -4.97
N ARG A 47 -9.51 6.17 -5.76
CA ARG A 47 -8.66 7.26 -6.25
C ARG A 47 -8.87 7.45 -7.74
N LYS A 48 -8.98 8.70 -8.17
CA LYS A 48 -9.15 9.07 -9.58
C LYS A 48 -7.94 9.87 -10.03
N PHE A 49 -7.34 9.45 -11.14
CA PHE A 49 -6.18 10.10 -11.74
C PHE A 49 -6.53 10.59 -13.13
N LYS A 50 -6.43 11.89 -13.34
CA LYS A 50 -6.49 12.45 -14.69
C LYS A 50 -5.16 12.18 -15.39
N ILE A 51 -5.23 11.62 -16.59
CA ILE A 51 -4.12 11.50 -17.52
C ILE A 51 -4.42 12.30 -18.77
N THR A 52 -3.37 12.70 -19.46
CA THR A 52 -3.44 13.33 -20.78
C THR A 52 -2.64 12.46 -21.72
N ARG A 53 -3.24 12.07 -22.85
CA ARG A 53 -2.62 11.18 -23.84
C ARG A 53 -2.87 11.67 -25.26
N ASP A 54 -1.89 11.45 -26.11
CA ASP A 54 -1.98 11.73 -27.54
C ASP A 54 -2.67 10.56 -28.24
N LEU A 55 -3.65 10.87 -29.10
CA LEU A 55 -4.36 9.93 -29.97
C LEU A 55 -4.11 10.26 -31.43
N ILE A 56 -4.01 9.25 -32.27
CA ILE A 56 -3.90 9.43 -33.71
C ILE A 56 -5.29 9.37 -34.34
N SER A 57 -5.63 10.38 -35.13
CA SER A 57 -6.87 10.47 -35.87
C SER A 57 -6.60 10.80 -37.35
N ASP A 58 -7.63 10.74 -38.19
CA ASP A 58 -7.54 11.05 -39.62
C ASP A 58 -7.08 12.50 -39.90
N ILE A 59 -7.27 13.41 -38.92
CA ILE A 59 -6.90 14.83 -39.02
C ILE A 59 -5.55 15.16 -38.35
N GLY A 60 -4.85 14.15 -37.79
CA GLY A 60 -3.59 14.31 -37.07
C GLY A 60 -3.67 13.87 -35.60
N VAL A 61 -2.80 14.44 -34.76
CA VAL A 61 -2.70 14.07 -33.33
C VAL A 61 -3.68 14.91 -32.50
N ILE A 62 -4.53 14.24 -31.73
CA ILE A 62 -5.50 14.85 -30.80
C ILE A 62 -5.03 14.58 -29.37
N VAL A 63 -5.02 15.61 -28.53
CA VAL A 63 -4.75 15.47 -27.10
C VAL A 63 -6.07 15.16 -26.38
N GLN A 64 -6.14 14.04 -25.67
CA GLN A 64 -7.31 13.62 -24.91
C GLN A 64 -7.00 13.54 -23.42
N GLU A 65 -7.90 14.09 -22.59
CA GLU A 65 -7.91 13.84 -21.15
C GLU A 65 -8.77 12.61 -20.82
N GLU A 66 -8.27 11.74 -19.93
CA GLU A 66 -8.97 10.55 -19.46
C GLU A 66 -8.81 10.41 -17.94
N ILE A 67 -9.83 9.88 -17.26
CA ILE A 67 -9.78 9.62 -15.81
C ILE A 67 -9.62 8.12 -15.57
N LEU A 68 -8.48 7.74 -15.02
CA LEU A 68 -8.22 6.38 -14.54
C LEU A 68 -8.72 6.26 -13.10
N THR A 69 -9.56 5.27 -12.82
CA THR A 69 -10.10 5.01 -11.48
C THR A 69 -9.41 3.79 -10.90
N ILE A 70 -8.83 3.94 -9.71
CA ILE A 70 -8.21 2.86 -8.94
C ILE A 70 -9.08 2.62 -7.72
N ASP A 71 -9.61 1.40 -7.63
CA ASP A 71 -10.35 0.88 -6.48
C ASP A 71 -9.34 0.19 -5.56
N ILE A 72 -8.92 0.91 -4.51
CA ILE A 72 -7.98 0.43 -3.51
C ILE A 72 -8.66 -0.67 -2.72
N LYS A 73 -8.11 -1.88 -2.78
CA LYS A 73 -8.65 -3.01 -2.03
C LYS A 73 -8.07 -3.08 -0.62
N PRO A 74 -8.91 -3.39 0.38
CA PRO A 74 -8.45 -3.71 1.73
C PRO A 74 -7.31 -4.72 1.70
N GLY A 75 -6.25 -4.41 2.46
CA GLY A 75 -5.13 -5.30 2.69
C GLY A 75 -4.01 -5.18 1.66
N TRP A 76 -4.17 -4.32 0.64
CA TRP A 76 -3.06 -4.02 -0.27
C TRP A 76 -1.81 -3.58 0.49
N LYS A 77 -0.68 -4.11 0.04
CA LYS A 77 0.63 -3.86 0.63
C LYS A 77 1.42 -2.94 -0.29
N LYS A 78 2.41 -2.26 0.29
CA LYS A 78 3.41 -1.51 -0.48
C LYS A 78 4.00 -2.40 -1.58
N GLY A 79 4.09 -1.87 -2.79
CA GLY A 79 4.57 -2.58 -3.97
C GLY A 79 3.50 -3.27 -4.82
N THR A 80 2.22 -3.30 -4.39
CA THR A 80 1.12 -3.76 -5.26
C THR A 80 1.09 -2.93 -6.55
N LYS A 81 1.03 -3.60 -7.71
CA LYS A 81 1.03 -2.95 -9.02
C LYS A 81 -0.35 -3.03 -9.67
N ILE A 82 -0.81 -1.90 -10.20
CA ILE A 82 -2.06 -1.75 -10.95
C ILE A 82 -1.70 -1.28 -12.36
N THR A 83 -1.98 -2.12 -13.35
CA THR A 83 -1.64 -1.85 -14.75
C THR A 83 -2.87 -1.37 -15.52
N PHE A 84 -2.74 -0.22 -16.16
CA PHE A 84 -3.68 0.28 -17.16
C PHE A 84 -3.07 0.10 -18.54
N GLU A 85 -3.53 -0.94 -19.23
CA GLU A 85 -2.97 -1.33 -20.51
C GLU A 85 -3.26 -0.31 -21.61
N GLY A 86 -2.23 0.06 -22.37
CA GLY A 86 -2.35 0.93 -23.55
C GLY A 86 -2.85 2.35 -23.25
N LYS A 87 -2.72 2.83 -22.00
CA LYS A 87 -3.16 4.19 -21.61
C LYS A 87 -2.11 5.28 -21.81
N GLY A 88 -0.94 4.95 -22.36
CA GLY A 88 0.07 5.92 -22.79
C GLY A 88 -0.27 6.60 -24.12
N ASN A 89 0.67 7.40 -24.62
CA ASN A 89 0.52 8.11 -25.90
C ASN A 89 0.56 7.14 -27.08
N GLU A 90 -0.29 7.39 -28.07
CA GLU A 90 -0.31 6.66 -29.32
C GLU A 90 0.71 7.24 -30.32
N LYS A 91 1.44 6.37 -31.02
CA LYS A 91 2.43 6.75 -32.04
C LYS A 91 2.31 5.83 -33.26
N PRO A 92 2.51 6.33 -34.50
CA PRO A 92 2.38 5.49 -35.69
C PRO A 92 3.31 4.28 -35.63
N GLY A 93 2.76 3.09 -35.84
CA GLY A 93 3.52 1.83 -35.87
C GLY A 93 4.01 1.33 -34.50
N ILE A 94 3.60 1.94 -33.39
CA ILE A 94 4.00 1.60 -32.02
C ILE A 94 2.75 1.47 -31.16
N LEU A 95 2.65 0.39 -30.37
CA LEU A 95 1.53 0.24 -29.43
C LEU A 95 1.63 1.29 -28.30
N PRO A 96 0.52 1.79 -27.75
CA PRO A 96 0.59 2.68 -26.61
C PRO A 96 1.26 2.00 -25.39
N ALA A 97 2.02 2.78 -24.62
CA ALA A 97 2.63 2.29 -23.38
C ALA A 97 1.57 1.95 -22.32
N ASP A 98 1.90 1.05 -21.40
CA ASP A 98 1.08 0.84 -20.21
C ASP A 98 1.36 1.90 -19.16
N ILE A 99 0.38 2.19 -18.31
CA ILE A 99 0.61 2.98 -17.10
C ILE A 99 0.52 2.03 -15.91
N ILE A 100 1.59 1.93 -15.13
CA ILE A 100 1.65 1.07 -13.95
C ILE A 100 1.67 1.97 -12.72
N PHE A 101 0.65 1.86 -11.88
CA PHE A 101 0.64 2.46 -10.56
C PHE A 101 1.19 1.46 -9.54
N THR A 102 2.17 1.87 -8.74
CA THR A 102 2.68 1.09 -7.61
C THR A 102 2.17 1.73 -6.32
N ILE A 103 1.50 0.93 -5.49
CA ILE A 103 1.04 1.37 -4.17
C ILE A 103 2.26 1.66 -3.29
N ASP A 104 2.24 2.83 -2.66
CA ASP A 104 3.12 3.18 -1.56
C ASP A 104 2.29 3.57 -0.34
N GLU A 105 2.89 3.44 0.83
CA GLU A 105 2.23 3.66 2.10
C GLU A 105 2.66 4.99 2.69
N LYS A 106 1.68 5.85 2.99
CA LYS A 106 1.91 7.09 3.73
C LYS A 106 2.18 6.73 5.19
N ARG A 107 3.25 7.30 5.76
CA ARG A 107 3.48 7.24 7.20
C ARG A 107 2.27 7.82 7.93
N HIS A 108 1.77 7.07 8.91
CA HIS A 108 0.70 7.49 9.80
C HIS A 108 1.30 8.09 11.08
N ASP A 109 0.58 9.01 11.71
CA ASP A 109 1.08 9.78 12.87
C ASP A 109 1.14 8.92 14.14
N LEU A 110 0.13 8.08 14.37
CA LEU A 110 0.03 7.19 15.54
C LEU A 110 0.49 5.74 15.28
N PHE A 111 0.04 5.13 14.17
CA PHE A 111 0.28 3.72 13.88
C PHE A 111 1.49 3.48 12.97
N GLU A 112 2.19 2.38 13.23
CA GLU A 112 3.17 1.79 12.33
C GLU A 112 2.64 0.45 11.82
N ARG A 113 2.64 0.23 10.49
CA ARG A 113 2.21 -1.04 9.93
C ARG A 113 3.34 -2.05 9.90
N LEU A 114 3.10 -3.23 10.45
CA LEU A 114 4.02 -4.36 10.47
C LEU A 114 3.41 -5.55 9.72
N GLY A 115 3.47 -5.49 8.39
CA GLY A 115 2.84 -6.49 7.54
C GLY A 115 1.32 -6.40 7.58
N ASP A 116 0.67 -7.36 8.22
CA ASP A 116 -0.78 -7.35 8.44
C ASP A 116 -1.14 -6.85 9.87
N ASP A 117 -0.14 -6.60 10.73
CA ASP A 117 -0.34 -6.08 12.07
C ASP A 117 -0.16 -4.55 12.10
N LEU A 118 -0.64 -3.92 13.16
CA LEU A 118 -0.39 -2.52 13.51
C LEU A 118 0.35 -2.44 14.83
N MET A 119 1.26 -1.48 14.95
CA MET A 119 1.92 -1.13 16.20
C MET A 119 1.51 0.28 16.61
N LEU A 120 1.18 0.46 17.88
CA LEU A 120 0.90 1.74 18.51
C LEU A 120 1.78 1.88 19.74
N ILE A 121 2.50 3.00 19.84
CA ILE A 121 3.23 3.35 21.04
C ILE A 121 2.28 4.14 21.94
N VAL A 122 2.03 3.61 23.15
CA VAL A 122 1.17 4.24 24.14
C VAL A 122 2.05 4.81 25.23
N GLU A 123 2.04 6.13 25.39
CA GLU A 123 2.77 6.81 26.45
C GLU A 123 1.85 6.99 27.66
N ILE A 124 2.28 6.50 28.82
CA ILE A 124 1.52 6.60 30.08
C ILE A 124 2.39 7.16 31.21
N PRO A 125 1.83 7.94 32.14
CA PRO A 125 2.58 8.40 33.31
C PRO A 125 2.87 7.23 34.27
N LEU A 126 3.95 7.36 35.05
CA LEU A 126 4.35 6.35 36.04
C LEU A 126 3.23 6.01 37.03
N VAL A 127 2.38 6.96 37.39
CA VAL A 127 1.26 6.71 38.31
C VAL A 127 0.27 5.70 37.71
N GLU A 128 -0.19 5.92 36.48
CA GLU A 128 -1.10 4.98 35.79
C GLU A 128 -0.45 3.62 35.55
N ALA A 129 0.88 3.60 35.35
CA ALA A 129 1.61 2.36 35.17
C ALA A 129 1.67 1.46 36.43
N LEU A 130 1.58 2.06 37.62
CA LEU A 130 1.69 1.37 38.91
C LEU A 130 0.36 1.17 39.64
N THR A 131 -0.67 1.94 39.29
CA THR A 131 -1.98 1.91 39.96
C THR A 131 -3.04 1.27 39.08
N GLU A 132 -4.18 0.92 39.68
CA GLU A 132 -5.34 0.46 38.92
C GLU A 132 -5.77 1.51 37.90
N THR A 133 -5.68 1.16 36.62
CA THR A 133 -6.01 2.08 35.53
C THR A 133 -6.75 1.38 34.39
N SER A 134 -7.55 2.17 33.69
CA SER A 134 -8.05 1.87 32.35
C SER A 134 -7.36 2.81 31.38
N ILE A 135 -6.79 2.27 30.31
CA ILE A 135 -6.10 3.07 29.29
C ILE A 135 -6.93 3.07 28.02
N THR A 136 -7.32 4.26 27.57
CA THR A 136 -8.00 4.45 26.30
C THR A 136 -6.98 4.52 25.17
N VAL A 137 -7.14 3.68 24.15
CA VAL A 137 -6.28 3.67 22.97
C VAL A 137 -7.08 3.97 21.70
N PRO A 138 -6.56 4.79 20.78
CA PRO A 138 -7.17 4.99 19.48
C PRO A 138 -7.09 3.71 18.65
N LEU A 139 -8.13 3.49 17.84
CA LEU A 139 -8.15 2.47 16.80
C LEU A 139 -7.91 3.12 15.43
N LEU A 140 -7.52 2.32 14.44
CA LEU A 140 -7.35 2.80 13.08
C LEU A 140 -8.72 3.14 12.49
N GLY A 141 -9.04 4.42 12.34
CA GLY A 141 -10.35 4.90 11.89
C GLY A 141 -10.68 6.24 12.54
N GLU A 142 -11.60 7.00 11.97
CA GLU A 142 -11.96 8.31 12.55
C GLU A 142 -12.83 8.14 13.80
N GLY A 143 -12.30 8.55 14.96
CA GLY A 143 -13.05 8.67 16.22
C GLY A 143 -13.34 7.35 16.94
N GLU A 144 -12.71 6.25 16.56
CA GLU A 144 -12.82 4.97 17.27
C GLU A 144 -11.74 4.86 18.34
N GLU A 145 -12.17 4.62 19.58
CA GLU A 145 -11.29 4.38 20.73
C GLU A 145 -11.74 3.13 21.48
N MET A 146 -10.80 2.46 22.13
CA MET A 146 -11.04 1.28 22.96
C MET A 146 -10.49 1.51 24.35
N GLU A 147 -11.34 1.32 25.36
CA GLU A 147 -10.90 1.31 26.76
C GLU A 147 -10.34 -0.07 27.11
N LEU A 148 -9.12 -0.09 27.65
CA LEU A 148 -8.43 -1.29 28.08
C LEU A 148 -8.30 -1.30 29.59
N PRO A 149 -9.05 -2.14 30.32
CA PRO A 149 -8.85 -2.30 31.75
C PRO A 149 -7.54 -3.07 31.99
N PHE A 150 -6.65 -2.49 32.79
CA PHE A 150 -5.44 -3.16 33.28
C PHE A 150 -5.61 -3.70 34.70
N GLY A 151 -6.60 -3.21 35.45
CA GLY A 151 -6.82 -3.63 36.83
C GLY A 151 -5.55 -3.44 37.65
N ASP A 152 -5.15 -4.45 38.42
CA ASP A 152 -3.95 -4.48 39.25
C ASP A 152 -2.66 -4.80 38.49
N THR A 153 -2.69 -4.88 37.15
CA THR A 153 -1.52 -5.21 36.34
C THR A 153 -0.55 -4.04 36.28
N ILE A 154 0.68 -4.25 36.76
CA ILE A 154 1.79 -3.29 36.61
C ILE A 154 2.29 -3.25 35.16
N ILE A 155 2.32 -2.05 34.58
CA ILE A 155 2.84 -1.79 33.24
C ILE A 155 4.27 -1.28 33.35
N TYR A 156 5.25 -2.13 33.01
CA TYR A 156 6.66 -1.74 33.04
C TYR A 156 7.12 -1.09 31.72
N PRO A 157 8.25 -0.36 31.69
CA PRO A 157 8.79 0.19 30.46
C PRO A 157 9.05 -0.88 29.40
N GLY A 158 8.42 -0.73 28.22
CA GLY A 158 8.51 -1.71 27.14
C GLY A 158 7.53 -2.89 27.27
N TYR A 159 6.58 -2.84 28.22
CA TYR A 159 5.46 -3.77 28.26
C TYR A 159 4.72 -3.77 26.92
N GLU A 160 4.33 -4.96 26.45
CA GLU A 160 3.61 -5.14 25.19
C GLU A 160 2.28 -5.85 25.44
N LYS A 161 1.21 -5.34 24.83
CA LYS A 161 -0.12 -5.98 24.82
C LYS A 161 -0.56 -6.16 23.38
N THR A 162 -0.98 -7.36 23.03
CA THR A 162 -1.55 -7.64 21.70
C THR A 162 -3.06 -7.75 21.80
N ILE A 163 -3.77 -7.06 20.92
CA ILE A 163 -5.22 -7.16 20.75
C ILE A 163 -5.47 -7.81 19.40
N THR A 164 -6.10 -8.99 19.44
CA THR A 164 -6.32 -9.81 18.26
C THR A 164 -7.33 -9.17 17.30
N ASP A 165 -7.15 -9.39 16.00
CA ASP A 165 -8.08 -8.98 14.94
C ASP A 165 -8.32 -7.45 14.80
N LEU A 166 -7.45 -6.62 15.40
CA LEU A 166 -7.51 -5.15 15.28
C LEU A 166 -6.39 -4.55 14.38
N GLY A 167 -5.64 -5.38 13.67
CA GLY A 167 -4.63 -4.96 12.70
C GLY A 167 -5.21 -4.65 11.31
N MET A 168 -4.37 -4.78 10.29
CA MET A 168 -4.76 -4.59 8.88
C MET A 168 -5.47 -5.84 8.33
N PRO A 169 -6.41 -5.69 7.39
CA PRO A 169 -7.02 -6.83 6.70
C PRO A 169 -5.99 -7.61 5.87
N LYS A 170 -6.15 -8.93 5.84
CA LYS A 170 -5.28 -9.82 5.06
C LYS A 170 -5.73 -9.82 3.61
N SER A 171 -4.81 -9.54 2.66
CA SER A 171 -5.16 -9.43 1.24
C SER A 171 -5.60 -10.74 0.57
N LYS A 172 -5.20 -11.90 1.11
CA LYS A 172 -5.43 -13.22 0.50
C LYS A 172 -6.30 -14.15 1.35
N ASP A 173 -6.49 -13.80 2.61
CA ASP A 173 -7.19 -14.63 3.59
C ASP A 173 -8.31 -13.82 4.22
N THR A 174 -9.25 -14.51 4.87
CA THR A 174 -10.27 -13.85 5.69
C THR A 174 -9.67 -13.40 7.02
N GLY A 175 -10.08 -12.23 7.50
CA GLY A 175 -9.72 -11.71 8.82
C GLY A 175 -8.69 -10.59 8.78
N ARG A 176 -8.21 -10.22 9.97
CA ARG A 176 -7.26 -9.12 10.19
C ARG A 176 -6.00 -9.65 10.87
N GLY A 177 -4.92 -8.87 10.84
CA GLY A 177 -3.81 -9.04 11.78
C GLY A 177 -4.17 -8.44 13.13
N ASP A 178 -3.14 -8.20 13.95
CA ASP A 178 -3.32 -7.79 15.34
C ASP A 178 -2.86 -6.34 15.57
N LEU A 179 -3.38 -5.72 16.64
CA LEU A 179 -2.89 -4.44 17.15
C LEU A 179 -1.94 -4.69 18.32
N LYS A 180 -0.68 -4.31 18.15
CA LYS A 180 0.38 -4.42 19.14
C LYS A 180 0.58 -3.07 19.82
N LEU A 181 0.25 -3.02 21.10
CA LEU A 181 0.48 -1.86 21.95
C LEU A 181 1.83 -2.01 22.63
N LYS A 182 2.69 -1.00 22.48
CA LYS A 182 3.96 -0.91 23.18
C LYS A 182 3.93 0.26 24.14
N PHE A 183 4.08 -0.02 25.43
CA PHE A 183 3.94 1.00 26.47
C PHE A 183 5.27 1.66 26.79
N ARG A 184 5.26 2.98 26.79
CA ARG A 184 6.37 3.82 27.23
C ARG A 184 5.96 4.57 28.49
N VAL A 185 6.54 4.18 29.61
CA VAL A 185 6.27 4.82 30.90
C VAL A 185 7.07 6.11 31.01
N GLN A 186 6.36 7.21 31.23
CA GLN A 186 6.93 8.53 31.47
C GLN A 186 7.20 8.70 32.97
N PHE A 187 8.47 8.76 33.33
CA PHE A 187 8.90 9.04 34.69
C PHE A 187 8.85 10.55 34.97
N PRO A 188 8.53 10.97 36.21
CA PRO A 188 8.60 12.37 36.59
C PRO A 188 10.05 12.86 36.50
N GLU A 189 10.26 14.09 36.02
CA GLU A 189 11.60 14.70 35.93
C GLU A 189 12.15 15.07 37.31
N GLU A 190 11.27 15.45 38.24
CA GLU A 190 11.62 15.86 39.59
C GLU A 190 10.63 15.26 40.61
N LEU A 191 11.13 15.04 41.83
CA LEU A 191 10.36 14.64 43.00
C LEU A 191 10.87 15.41 44.21
N SER A 192 9.96 15.92 45.03
CA SER A 192 10.31 16.57 46.30
C SER A 192 10.91 15.58 47.29
N ASP A 193 11.65 16.07 48.28
CA ASP A 193 12.25 15.21 49.32
C ASP A 193 11.18 14.41 50.09
N GLN A 194 10.01 15.02 50.32
CA GLN A 194 8.87 14.34 50.93
C GLN A 194 8.37 13.19 50.05
N GLN A 195 8.13 13.43 48.76
CA GLN A 195 7.68 12.39 47.83
C GLN A 195 8.69 11.25 47.75
N ARG A 196 9.99 11.55 47.69
CA ARG A 196 11.05 10.53 47.68
C ARG A 196 11.00 9.66 48.94
N SER A 197 10.82 10.26 50.12
CA SER A 197 10.71 9.52 51.37
C SER A 197 9.48 8.60 51.39
N GLU A 198 8.34 9.09 50.90
CA GLU A 198 7.11 8.30 50.80
C GLU A 198 7.28 7.13 49.80
N PHE A 199 7.86 7.39 48.62
CA PHE A 199 8.15 6.35 47.64
C PHE A 199 9.11 5.28 48.17
N VAL A 200 10.15 5.66 48.90
CA VAL A 200 11.06 4.68 49.54
C VAL A 200 10.26 3.79 50.48
N SER A 201 9.45 4.37 51.38
CA SER A 201 8.67 3.55 52.33
C SER A 201 7.66 2.62 51.67
N ILE A 202 7.11 3.01 50.51
CA ILE A 202 6.13 2.19 49.78
C ILE A 202 6.82 1.08 49.00
N LEU A 203 7.96 1.37 48.36
CA LEU A 203 8.62 0.48 47.41
C LEU A 203 9.71 -0.40 48.05
N GLU A 204 10.10 -0.16 49.31
CA GLU A 204 11.11 -0.95 50.02
C GLU A 204 10.71 -2.43 50.10
N ASP A 205 9.43 -2.72 50.33
CA ASP A 205 8.89 -4.09 50.41
C ASP A 205 8.72 -4.77 49.02
N CYS A 206 8.88 -4.02 47.93
CA CYS A 206 8.77 -4.54 46.56
C CYS A 206 10.10 -5.04 45.98
N SER A 207 11.21 -4.91 46.73
CA SER A 207 12.57 -5.22 46.27
C SER A 207 13.12 -6.58 46.69
#